data_AF-A0A2E2EF31-F1
#
_entry.id   AF-A0A2E2EF31-F1
#
_cell.length_a   1.000
_cell.length_b   1.000
_cell.length_c   1.000
_cell.angle_alpha   90.00
_cell.angle_beta   90.00
_cell.angle_gamma   90.00
#
_symmetry.space_group_name_H-M   'P 1'
#
loop_
_entity.id
_entity.type
_entity.pdbx_description
1 polymer ?
#
loop_
_entity_poly.entity_id
_entity_poly.type
_entity_poly.pdbx_seq_one_letter_code
_entity_poly.pdbx_strand_id
1 'polypeptide(L)'
;MIKVVSLLILFLWSFSGFSSENISENFRKIVGDFSEKKELKVIDTISKEKNNTKIYFFTLKNNIVGFARPISTTTGCESACLPLIYTAFYNKQGSLVKIYSQDGLTKINHAPLSEEDYANLEFILSLKQKDLESINHPKELTDAISGATYKKYVPVVVKGAAYTTLRVYLYHRETLKYIKQLLENK
;
A
#
# COMPACT_ATOMS: atom_id res chain seq x y z
N MET A 1 -58.29 -1.47 -31.61
CA MET A 1 -57.71 -2.17 -30.44
C MET A 1 -56.20 -2.05 -30.51
N ILE A 2 -55.63 -1.11 -29.75
CA ILE A 2 -54.18 -0.83 -29.74
C ILE A 2 -53.58 -1.61 -28.56
N LYS A 3 -52.69 -2.57 -28.85
CA LYS A 3 -51.86 -3.23 -27.83
C LYS A 3 -50.61 -2.38 -27.63
N VAL A 4 -50.53 -1.70 -26.48
CA VAL A 4 -49.31 -1.05 -26.00
C VAL A 4 -48.43 -2.14 -25.37
N VAL A 5 -47.29 -2.43 -26.00
CA VAL A 5 -46.25 -3.28 -25.43
C VAL A 5 -45.33 -2.37 -24.62
N SER A 6 -45.45 -2.43 -23.30
CA SER A 6 -44.49 -1.82 -22.38
C SER A 6 -43.18 -2.59 -22.43
N LEU A 7 -42.16 -2.01 -23.07
CA LEU A 7 -40.79 -2.50 -23.00
C LEU A 7 -40.12 -1.89 -21.77
N LEU A 8 -40.06 -2.65 -20.68
CA LEU A 8 -39.35 -2.27 -19.45
C LEU A 8 -37.85 -2.43 -19.70
N ILE A 9 -37.17 -1.34 -20.04
CA ILE A 9 -35.70 -1.31 -20.17
C ILE A 9 -35.13 -1.30 -18.74
N LEU A 10 -34.75 -2.47 -18.25
CA LEU A 10 -33.92 -2.62 -17.06
C LEU A 10 -32.53 -2.05 -17.38
N PHE A 11 -32.30 -0.82 -16.93
CA PHE A 11 -30.98 -0.20 -16.89
C PHE A 11 -30.13 -1.00 -15.90
N LEU A 12 -29.36 -1.97 -16.42
CA LEU A 12 -28.28 -2.60 -15.69
C LEU A 12 -27.22 -1.54 -15.43
N TRP A 13 -27.29 -0.90 -14.26
CA TRP A 13 -26.18 -0.14 -13.72
C TRP A 13 -25.04 -1.13 -13.49
N SER A 14 -24.18 -1.26 -14.50
CA SER A 14 -22.89 -1.88 -14.34
C SER A 14 -22.15 -1.02 -13.33
N PHE A 15 -22.08 -1.48 -12.08
CA PHE A 15 -21.20 -0.94 -11.07
C PHE A 15 -19.81 -0.87 -11.70
N SER A 16 -19.39 0.34 -12.05
CA SER A 16 -18.04 0.59 -12.53
C SER A 16 -17.15 0.26 -11.34
N GLY A 17 -16.44 -0.86 -11.42
CA GLY A 17 -15.47 -1.24 -10.42
C GLY A 17 -14.58 -0.04 -10.11
N PHE A 18 -14.39 0.19 -8.81
CA PHE A 18 -13.40 1.09 -8.26
C PHE A 18 -12.16 1.09 -9.17
N SER A 19 -11.85 2.24 -9.76
CA SER A 19 -10.80 2.38 -10.76
C SER A 19 -9.48 1.92 -10.16
N SER A 20 -9.06 0.69 -10.48
CA SER A 20 -7.69 0.26 -10.20
C SER A 20 -6.80 1.07 -11.12
N GLU A 21 -6.30 2.19 -10.61
CA GLU A 21 -5.35 3.04 -11.30
C GLU A 21 -4.24 2.18 -11.93
N ASN A 22 -3.82 2.55 -13.13
CA ASN A 22 -3.02 1.68 -13.99
C ASN A 22 -1.60 1.55 -13.44
N ILE A 23 -1.37 0.58 -12.55
CA ILE A 23 -0.07 0.24 -11.96
C ILE A 23 1.03 0.19 -13.03
N SER A 24 0.68 -0.25 -14.24
CA SER A 24 1.58 -0.34 -15.39
C SER A 24 2.07 1.03 -15.87
N GLU A 25 1.19 2.03 -15.91
CA GLU A 25 1.52 3.41 -16.29
C GLU A 25 2.39 4.06 -15.20
N ASN A 26 1.97 3.94 -13.94
CA ASN A 26 2.71 4.50 -12.80
C ASN A 26 4.09 3.84 -12.67
N PHE A 27 4.22 2.55 -12.94
CA PHE A 27 5.51 1.86 -12.98
C PHE A 27 6.44 2.47 -14.05
N ARG A 28 5.94 2.76 -15.27
CA ARG A 28 6.77 3.39 -16.32
C ARG A 28 7.28 4.76 -15.91
N LYS A 29 6.42 5.56 -15.27
CA LYS A 29 6.78 6.91 -14.80
C LYS A 29 7.80 6.87 -13.65
N ILE A 30 7.68 5.90 -12.74
CA ILE A 30 8.43 5.87 -11.47
C ILE A 30 9.72 5.04 -11.58
N VAL A 31 9.64 3.86 -12.20
CA VAL A 31 10.74 2.87 -12.21
C VAL A 31 11.38 2.74 -13.60
N GLY A 32 10.56 2.76 -14.65
CA GLY A 32 11.02 2.74 -16.04
C GLY A 32 10.33 1.68 -16.90
N ASP A 33 10.88 1.45 -18.09
CA ASP A 33 10.25 0.60 -19.09
C ASP A 33 10.27 -0.90 -18.80
N PHE A 34 9.23 -1.58 -19.27
CA PHE A 34 9.08 -3.03 -19.23
C PHE A 34 8.34 -3.55 -20.47
N SER A 35 8.52 -4.83 -20.77
CA SER A 35 7.80 -5.56 -21.83
C SER A 35 6.67 -6.42 -21.27
N GLU A 36 6.84 -7.03 -20.08
CA GLU A 36 5.80 -7.87 -19.48
C GLU A 36 5.55 -7.51 -18.01
N LYS A 37 4.29 -7.66 -17.57
CA LYS A 37 3.87 -7.60 -16.17
C LYS A 37 3.39 -8.98 -15.75
N LYS A 38 3.95 -9.51 -14.67
CA LYS A 38 3.60 -10.81 -14.11
C LYS A 38 3.11 -10.67 -12.67
N GLU A 39 2.24 -11.58 -12.25
CA GLU A 39 1.67 -11.62 -10.91
C GLU A 39 2.35 -12.72 -10.09
N LEU A 40 2.82 -12.36 -8.90
CA LEU A 40 3.23 -13.27 -7.83
C LEU A 40 2.11 -13.30 -6.78
N LYS A 41 1.53 -14.48 -6.56
CA LYS A 41 0.57 -14.69 -5.48
C LYS A 41 1.30 -14.74 -4.14
N VAL A 42 0.76 -14.05 -3.15
CA VAL A 42 1.30 -13.95 -1.80
C VAL A 42 0.19 -14.08 -0.76
N ILE A 43 0.58 -14.36 0.49
CA ILE A 43 -0.33 -14.44 1.63
C ILE A 43 -0.31 -13.10 2.35
N ASP A 44 -1.48 -12.54 2.65
CA ASP A 44 -1.59 -11.32 3.45
C ASP A 44 -1.57 -11.68 4.94
N THR A 45 -0.44 -11.47 5.61
CA THR A 45 -0.31 -11.78 7.04
C THR A 45 -0.78 -10.63 7.94
N ILE A 46 -1.10 -9.46 7.37
CA ILE A 46 -1.21 -8.19 8.10
C ILE A 46 -2.65 -7.66 8.20
N SER A 47 -3.46 -7.78 7.14
CA SER A 47 -4.88 -7.40 7.21
C SER A 47 -5.70 -8.51 7.86
N LYS A 48 -6.84 -8.11 8.43
CA LYS A 48 -7.87 -9.05 8.91
C LYS A 48 -8.57 -9.75 7.75
N GLU A 49 -8.91 -9.00 6.70
CA GLU A 49 -9.67 -9.48 5.53
C GLU A 49 -8.84 -10.29 4.52
N LYS A 50 -7.51 -10.37 4.71
CA LYS A 50 -6.59 -11.17 3.89
C LYS A 50 -6.66 -10.88 2.39
N ASN A 51 -6.94 -9.64 2.02
CA ASN A 51 -7.24 -9.24 0.64
C ASN A 51 -6.03 -8.76 -0.17
N ASN A 52 -4.87 -8.50 0.45
CA ASN A 52 -3.67 -8.05 -0.26
C ASN A 52 -2.84 -9.26 -0.72
N THR A 53 -3.23 -9.94 -1.80
CA THR A 53 -2.67 -11.27 -2.15
C THR A 53 -1.78 -11.28 -3.41
N LYS A 54 -1.43 -10.11 -3.94
CA LYS A 54 -0.69 -9.96 -5.21
C LYS A 54 0.50 -8.99 -5.13
N ILE A 55 1.68 -9.44 -5.55
CA ILE A 55 2.80 -8.58 -5.93
C ILE A 55 2.95 -8.66 -7.44
N TYR A 56 3.14 -7.54 -8.11
CA TYR A 56 3.51 -7.52 -9.52
C TYR A 56 5.02 -7.43 -9.67
N PHE A 57 5.58 -8.19 -10.60
CA PHE A 57 6.96 -8.01 -11.07
C PHE A 57 6.97 -7.75 -12.56
N PHE A 58 7.90 -6.90 -12.98
CA PHE A 58 7.98 -6.39 -14.34
C PHE A 58 9.27 -6.89 -14.98
N THR A 59 9.19 -7.32 -16.24
CA THR A 59 10.36 -7.80 -16.97
C THR A 59 10.60 -6.99 -18.23
N LEU A 60 11.88 -6.85 -18.59
CA LEU A 60 12.33 -6.32 -19.87
C LEU A 60 13.38 -7.28 -20.42
N LYS A 61 13.14 -7.86 -21.62
CA LYS A 61 14.03 -8.86 -22.22
C LYS A 61 14.35 -10.00 -21.22
N ASN A 62 13.33 -10.56 -20.58
CA ASN A 62 13.40 -11.62 -19.55
C ASN A 62 14.09 -11.27 -18.21
N ASN A 63 14.66 -10.07 -18.07
CA ASN A 63 15.25 -9.58 -16.82
C ASN A 63 14.20 -8.87 -15.98
N ILE A 64 14.19 -9.09 -14.66
CA ILE A 64 13.31 -8.30 -13.77
C ILE A 64 13.85 -6.88 -13.68
N VAL A 65 12.98 -5.89 -13.89
CA VAL A 65 13.32 -4.46 -13.81
C VAL A 65 12.74 -3.79 -12.58
N GLY A 66 11.77 -4.41 -11.90
CA GLY A 66 11.25 -3.93 -10.63
C GLY A 66 9.95 -4.62 -10.24
N PHE A 67 9.33 -4.09 -9.19
CA PHE A 67 8.15 -4.66 -8.55
C PHE A 67 7.15 -3.57 -8.18
N ALA A 68 5.88 -3.95 -8.06
CA ALA A 68 4.84 -3.10 -7.49
C ALA A 68 3.93 -3.92 -6.58
N ARG A 69 3.54 -3.33 -5.45
CA ARG A 69 2.63 -3.94 -4.49
C ARG A 69 1.47 -2.99 -4.21
N PRO A 70 0.28 -3.22 -4.79
CA PRO A 70 -0.91 -2.50 -4.38
C PRO A 70 -1.36 -3.02 -3.00
N ILE A 71 -1.74 -2.10 -2.14
CA ILE A 71 -2.30 -2.34 -0.82
C ILE A 71 -3.62 -1.59 -0.73
N SER A 72 -4.65 -2.30 -0.30
CA SER A 72 -5.97 -1.77 0.00
C SER A 72 -6.45 -2.41 1.29
N THR A 73 -6.37 -1.68 2.39
CA THR A 73 -6.90 -2.18 3.68
C THR A 73 -8.35 -1.77 3.86
N THR A 74 -9.06 -2.46 4.75
CA THR A 74 -10.32 -1.96 5.32
C THR A 74 -10.03 -1.25 6.63
N THR A 75 -10.98 -0.44 7.12
CA THR A 75 -10.91 0.14 8.46
C THR A 75 -11.21 -0.94 9.49
N GLY A 76 -10.21 -1.38 10.25
CA GLY A 76 -10.35 -2.39 11.31
C GLY A 76 -10.25 -1.83 12.73
N CYS A 77 -10.14 -0.51 12.90
CA CYS A 77 -9.97 0.10 14.22
C CYS A 77 -11.26 0.79 14.68
N GLU A 78 -11.61 0.61 15.96
CA GLU A 78 -12.64 1.40 16.67
C GLU A 78 -12.23 2.87 16.89
N SER A 79 -11.02 3.23 16.48
CA SER A 79 -10.58 4.62 16.34
C SER A 79 -10.71 5.02 14.88
N ALA A 80 -11.27 6.20 14.61
CA ALA A 80 -11.45 6.84 13.31
C ALA A 80 -10.16 6.88 12.45
N CYS A 81 -9.81 5.74 11.85
CA CYS A 81 -8.69 5.58 10.93
C CYS A 81 -9.25 5.28 9.55
N LEU A 82 -8.69 5.91 8.52
CA LEU A 82 -9.06 5.64 7.13
C LEU A 82 -8.38 4.37 6.58
N PRO A 83 -8.97 3.74 5.55
CA PRO A 83 -8.30 2.74 4.74
C PRO A 83 -6.93 3.23 4.24
N LEU A 84 -5.95 2.34 4.19
CA LEU A 84 -4.69 2.60 3.49
C LEU A 84 -4.83 2.04 2.08
N ILE A 85 -4.86 2.95 1.11
CA ILE A 85 -4.95 2.65 -0.32
C ILE A 85 -3.72 3.26 -0.99
N TYR A 86 -2.77 2.42 -1.38
CA TYR A 86 -1.52 2.87 -2.02
C TYR A 86 -0.89 1.75 -2.84
N THR A 87 0.06 2.11 -3.70
CA THR A 87 0.98 1.18 -4.35
C THR A 87 2.41 1.52 -3.96
N ALA A 88 3.15 0.52 -3.47
CA ALA A 88 4.59 0.64 -3.25
C ALA A 88 5.34 0.11 -4.48
N PHE A 89 6.26 0.92 -4.99
CA PHE A 89 7.10 0.60 -6.15
C PHE A 89 8.53 0.32 -5.72
N TYR A 90 9.14 -0.70 -6.31
CA TYR A 90 10.49 -1.16 -5.98
C TYR A 90 11.33 -1.33 -7.24
N ASN A 91 12.63 -1.06 -7.14
CA ASN A 91 13.59 -1.30 -8.22
C ASN A 91 13.94 -2.80 -8.34
N LYS A 92 14.79 -3.15 -9.31
CA LYS A 92 15.23 -4.53 -9.55
C LYS A 92 15.97 -5.19 -8.37
N GLN A 93 16.53 -4.40 -7.45
CA GLN A 93 17.17 -4.88 -6.21
C GLN A 93 16.18 -5.07 -5.05
N GLY A 94 14.91 -4.72 -5.24
CA GLY A 94 13.92 -4.72 -4.17
C GLY A 94 14.03 -3.52 -3.22
N SER A 95 14.78 -2.48 -3.56
CA SER A 95 14.75 -1.22 -2.80
C SER A 95 13.48 -0.45 -3.13
N LEU A 96 12.84 0.12 -2.10
CA LEU A 96 11.67 0.99 -2.28
C LEU A 96 12.08 2.24 -3.08
N VAL A 97 11.30 2.57 -4.11
CA VAL A 97 11.49 3.75 -4.95
C VAL A 97 10.47 4.82 -4.60
N LYS A 98 9.19 4.43 -4.47
CA LYS A 98 8.11 5.37 -4.21
C LYS A 98 6.92 4.69 -3.56
N ILE A 99 6.26 5.40 -2.64
CA ILE A 99 4.89 5.12 -2.25
C ILE A 99 3.98 6.09 -2.99
N TYR A 100 2.99 5.55 -3.68
CA TYR A 100 2.02 6.34 -4.43
C TYR A 100 0.60 6.04 -3.94
N SER A 101 -0.15 7.08 -3.62
CA SER A 101 -1.54 6.99 -3.15
C SER A 101 -2.35 8.10 -3.80
N GLN A 102 -3.40 7.74 -4.52
CA GLN A 102 -4.24 8.70 -5.27
C GLN A 102 -5.00 9.63 -4.31
N ASP A 103 -5.64 9.05 -3.30
CA ASP A 103 -6.43 9.79 -2.31
C ASP A 103 -5.57 10.37 -1.18
N GLY A 104 -4.27 10.05 -1.17
CA GLY A 104 -3.34 10.40 -0.11
C GLY A 104 -3.49 9.49 1.12
N LEU A 105 -2.36 9.24 1.78
CA LEU A 105 -2.33 8.63 3.09
C LEU A 105 -2.62 9.71 4.14
N THR A 106 -3.10 9.31 5.32
CA THR A 106 -3.52 10.25 6.37
C THR A 106 -2.79 10.05 7.69
N LYS A 107 -2.77 11.13 8.48
CA LYS A 107 -2.34 11.25 9.87
C LYS A 107 -3.56 11.16 10.80
N ILE A 108 -3.32 11.32 12.09
CA ILE A 108 -4.36 11.54 13.10
C ILE A 108 -5.33 12.64 12.65
N ASN A 109 -6.62 12.48 13.00
CA ASN A 109 -7.71 13.35 12.58
C ASN A 109 -7.89 13.46 11.06
N HIS A 110 -7.48 12.43 10.31
CA HIS A 110 -7.60 12.35 8.86
C HIS A 110 -6.88 13.46 8.09
N ALA A 111 -5.89 14.12 8.70
CA ALA A 111 -5.08 15.11 7.99
C ALA A 111 -4.23 14.42 6.92
N PRO A 112 -4.19 14.89 5.67
CA PRO A 112 -3.38 14.27 4.63
C PRO A 112 -1.88 14.33 4.96
N LEU A 113 -1.13 13.33 4.49
CA LEU A 113 0.33 13.38 4.45
C LEU A 113 0.76 14.43 3.43
N SER A 114 1.71 15.28 3.83
CA SER A 114 2.43 16.18 2.93
C SER A 114 3.52 15.43 2.16
N GLU A 115 4.09 16.06 1.13
CA GLU A 115 5.25 15.50 0.41
C GLU A 115 6.44 15.23 1.33
N GLU A 116 6.66 16.10 2.34
CA GLU A 116 7.69 15.89 3.37
C GLU A 116 7.37 14.67 4.23
N ASP A 117 6.10 14.46 4.59
CA ASP A 117 5.68 13.27 5.33
C ASP A 117 5.92 12.00 4.52
N TYR A 118 5.66 12.02 3.20
CA TYR A 118 5.97 10.90 2.30
C TYR A 118 7.47 10.63 2.20
N ALA A 119 8.29 11.68 2.02
CA ALA A 119 9.74 11.53 1.97
C ALA A 119 10.29 10.96 3.29
N ASN A 120 9.78 11.43 4.43
CA ASN A 120 10.12 10.90 5.74
C ASN A 120 9.68 9.43 5.90
N LEU A 121 8.48 9.07 5.44
CA LEU A 121 8.01 7.69 5.45
C LEU A 121 8.92 6.79 4.59
N GLU A 122 9.21 7.19 3.35
CA GLU A 122 10.09 6.45 2.44
C GLU A 122 11.50 6.29 3.04
N PHE A 123 12.03 7.33 3.68
CA PHE A 123 13.30 7.27 4.41
C PHE A 123 13.25 6.27 5.57
N ILE A 124 12.23 6.35 6.44
CA ILE A 124 12.05 5.41 7.57
C ILE A 124 12.03 3.96 7.08
N LEU A 125 11.34 3.69 5.97
CA LEU A 125 11.22 2.35 5.37
C LEU A 125 12.52 1.84 4.76
N SER A 126 13.38 2.74 4.27
CA SER A 126 14.70 2.38 3.73
C SER A 126 15.69 1.90 4.81
N LEU A 127 15.40 2.23 6.07
CA LEU A 127 16.23 1.88 7.23
C LEU A 127 15.78 0.57 7.88
N LYS A 128 16.72 -0.12 8.53
CA LYS A 128 16.39 -1.27 9.38
C LYS A 128 15.84 -0.80 10.72
N GLN A 129 14.52 -0.74 10.84
CA GLN A 129 13.82 -0.26 12.05
C GLN A 129 13.54 -1.40 13.04
N LYS A 130 14.54 -1.78 13.84
CA LYS A 130 14.38 -2.84 14.87
C LYS A 130 13.24 -2.52 15.84
N ASP A 131 13.05 -1.25 16.18
CA ASP A 131 12.03 -0.79 17.13
C ASP A 131 10.60 -0.99 16.64
N LEU A 132 10.39 -1.10 15.32
CA LEU A 132 9.08 -1.38 14.73
C LEU A 132 8.83 -2.88 14.52
N GLU A 133 9.87 -3.73 14.54
CA GLU A 133 9.71 -5.18 14.29
C GLU A 133 8.95 -5.90 15.41
N SER A 134 8.97 -5.37 16.65
CA SER A 134 8.30 -5.95 17.81
C SER A 134 6.89 -5.40 18.06
N ILE A 135 6.45 -4.42 17.26
CA ILE A 135 5.19 -3.70 17.50
C ILE A 135 4.06 -4.31 16.70
N ASN A 136 3.01 -4.74 17.38
CA ASN A 136 1.86 -5.40 16.76
C ASN A 136 0.69 -4.45 16.54
N HIS A 137 0.54 -3.43 17.38
CA HIS A 137 -0.57 -2.50 17.33
C HIS A 137 -0.11 -1.03 17.36
N PRO A 138 -0.68 -0.14 16.53
CA PRO A 138 -0.35 1.30 16.52
C PRO A 138 -0.48 2.00 17.88
N LYS A 139 -1.41 1.53 18.73
CA LYS A 139 -1.59 2.03 20.11
C LYS A 139 -0.34 1.86 20.98
N GLU A 140 0.56 0.95 20.65
CA GLU A 140 1.83 0.78 21.36
C GLU A 140 2.83 1.92 21.05
N LEU A 141 2.59 2.67 19.97
CA LEU A 141 3.45 3.78 19.54
C LEU A 141 3.03 5.13 20.11
N THR A 142 1.81 5.24 20.65
CA THR A 142 1.18 6.50 21.02
C THR A 142 0.62 6.46 22.44
N ASP A 143 0.69 7.60 23.12
CA ASP A 143 -0.04 7.83 24.36
C ASP A 143 -1.55 7.77 24.11
N ALA A 144 -2.27 7.03 24.95
CA ALA A 144 -3.70 6.76 24.74
C ALA A 144 -4.61 7.97 24.99
N ILE A 145 -4.14 8.95 25.77
CA ILE A 145 -4.93 10.13 26.16
C ILE A 145 -4.71 11.26 25.14
N SER A 146 -3.45 11.55 24.84
CA SER A 146 -3.06 12.67 23.96
C SER A 146 -2.94 12.29 22.49
N GLY A 147 -2.81 10.99 22.17
CA GLY A 147 -2.48 10.52 20.83
C GLY A 147 -1.04 10.84 20.39
N ALA A 148 -0.22 11.40 21.28
CA ALA A 148 1.16 11.76 20.97
C ALA A 148 2.05 10.52 20.83
N THR A 149 2.92 10.48 19.83
CA THR A 149 3.92 9.43 19.67
C THR A 149 4.88 9.42 20.87
N TYR A 150 5.13 8.26 21.47
CA TYR A 150 6.10 8.15 22.57
C TYR A 150 7.50 8.55 22.10
N LYS A 151 8.26 9.23 22.96
CA LYS A 151 9.59 9.80 22.64
C LYS A 151 10.54 8.79 21.95
N LYS A 152 10.55 7.53 22.38
CA LYS A 152 11.37 6.47 21.79
C LYS A 152 11.06 6.17 20.32
N TYR A 153 9.83 6.42 19.88
CA TYR A 153 9.39 6.11 18.51
C TYR A 153 9.38 7.32 17.57
N VAL A 154 9.60 8.53 18.09
CA VAL A 154 9.69 9.75 17.28
C VAL A 154 10.68 9.63 16.10
N PRO A 155 11.87 8.99 16.25
CA PRO A 155 12.80 8.85 15.12
C PRO A 155 12.35 7.87 14.03
N VAL A 156 11.38 7.00 14.34
CA VAL A 156 10.99 5.87 13.48
C VAL A 156 9.53 5.95 13.05
N VAL A 157 8.87 7.08 13.31
CA VAL A 157 7.45 7.32 13.01
C VAL A 157 7.29 8.72 12.44
N VAL A 158 6.57 8.84 11.32
CA VAL A 158 6.14 10.15 10.82
C VAL A 158 5.22 10.80 11.84
N LYS A 159 5.51 12.05 12.22
CA LYS A 159 4.77 12.77 13.27
C LYS A 159 3.27 12.78 12.99
N GLY A 160 2.49 12.26 13.94
CA GLY A 160 1.02 12.15 13.82
C GLY A 160 0.55 11.02 12.90
N ALA A 161 1.44 10.24 12.29
CA ALA A 161 1.12 9.15 11.36
C ALA A 161 1.57 7.77 11.90
N ALA A 162 1.48 7.52 13.20
CA ALA A 162 1.92 6.25 13.81
C ALA A 162 1.22 5.03 13.21
N TYR A 163 -0.10 5.10 13.02
CA TYR A 163 -0.87 4.06 12.35
C TYR A 163 -0.36 3.79 10.92
N THR A 164 -0.32 4.84 10.10
CA THR A 164 0.10 4.76 8.70
C THR A 164 1.53 4.24 8.58
N THR A 165 2.46 4.79 9.38
CA THR A 165 3.87 4.38 9.37
C THR A 165 4.02 2.90 9.71
N LEU A 166 3.40 2.43 10.80
CA LEU A 166 3.51 1.03 11.20
C LEU A 166 2.92 0.09 10.16
N ARG A 167 1.72 0.38 9.65
CA ARG A 167 1.04 -0.49 8.68
C ARG A 167 1.81 -0.57 7.37
N VAL A 168 2.28 0.56 6.85
CA VAL A 168 3.11 0.60 5.64
C VAL A 168 4.42 -0.15 5.88
N TYR A 169 5.05 0.01 7.05
CA TYR A 169 6.25 -0.74 7.42
C TYR A 169 6.04 -2.25 7.40
N LEU A 170 4.97 -2.74 8.02
CA LEU A 170 4.66 -4.18 8.04
C LEU A 170 4.49 -4.73 6.61
N TYR A 171 3.72 -4.05 5.75
CA TYR A 171 3.54 -4.47 4.36
C TYR A 171 4.82 -4.40 3.55
N HIS A 172 5.65 -3.39 3.78
CA HIS A 172 6.96 -3.26 3.17
C HIS A 172 7.85 -4.46 3.53
N ARG A 173 7.93 -4.83 4.81
CA ARG A 173 8.73 -5.98 5.27
C ARG A 173 8.22 -7.30 4.73
N GLU A 174 6.90 -7.51 4.70
CA GLU A 174 6.30 -8.68 4.05
C GLU A 174 6.67 -8.74 2.56
N THR A 175 6.56 -7.62 1.85
CA THR A 175 6.90 -7.52 0.43
C THR A 175 8.36 -7.87 0.16
N LEU A 176 9.29 -7.36 0.97
CA LEU A 176 10.71 -7.67 0.83
C LEU A 176 11.02 -9.17 0.99
N LYS A 177 10.30 -9.89 1.87
CA LYS A 177 10.46 -11.35 2.01
C LYS A 177 10.14 -12.06 0.69
N TYR A 178 9.02 -11.70 0.05
CA TYR A 178 8.60 -12.29 -1.22
C TYR A 178 9.50 -11.88 -2.39
N ILE A 179 9.91 -10.62 -2.46
CA ILE A 179 10.86 -10.15 -3.49
C ILE A 179 12.18 -10.92 -3.38
N LYS A 180 12.72 -11.06 -2.16
CA LYS A 180 13.96 -11.81 -1.91
C LYS A 180 13.83 -13.26 -2.39
N GLN A 181 12.75 -13.96 -2.01
CA GLN A 181 12.49 -15.33 -2.46
C GLN A 181 12.41 -15.44 -3.99
N LEU A 182 11.78 -14.48 -4.67
CA LEU A 182 11.70 -14.51 -6.13
C LEU A 182 13.06 -14.30 -6.79
N LEU A 183 13.89 -13.41 -6.23
CA LEU A 183 15.22 -13.12 -6.76
C LEU A 183 16.21 -14.26 -6.50
N GLU A 184 16.07 -15.01 -5.41
CA GLU A 184 16.94 -16.15 -5.07
C GLU A 184 16.59 -17.42 -5.87
N ASN A 185 15.35 -17.57 -6.32
CA ASN A 185 14.87 -18.74 -7.07
C ASN A 185 14.99 -18.59 -8.60
N LYS A 186 15.80 -17.63 -9.06
CA LYS A 186 16.03 -17.31 -10.48
C LYS A 186 17.42 -17.72 -10.92
#